data_AF-A0A0F9M7B9-F1
#
_entry.id   AF-A0A0F9M7B9-F1
#
_cell.length_a   1.000
_cell.length_b   1.000
_cell.length_c   1.000
_cell.angle_alpha   90.00
_cell.angle_beta   90.00
_cell.angle_gamma   90.00
#
_symmetry.space_group_name_H-M   'P 1'
#
loop_
_entity.id
_entity.type
_entity.pdbx_description
1 polymer ?
#
loop_
_entity_poly.entity_id
_entity_poly.type
_entity_poly.pdbx_seq_one_letter_code
_entity_poly.pdbx_strand_id
1 'polypeptide(L)'
;MTGIVQRLNVVFGPTWGREVTSIDRIDLPDLPPRHDRDCGEKRGNCRAGHKPRKRIEVITRVRITTPWGNKDATGGHTYFPDNAEQGYADAEQAAISKGMKRAASLLGIALDLYTDLPDDTAVEADFALQDAQAAWRSELGAAGLVEKAAISLLSEKMAGDAGALTTINDLLEGTGEEGPVAYRKLIEVLRETVEEVEDAKPA
;
A
#
# COMPACT_ATOMS: atom_id res chain seq x y z
N MET A 1 -0.04 -10.70 -16.81
CA MET A 1 -0.20 -9.50 -15.96
C MET A 1 -1.00 -9.91 -14.74
N THR A 2 -0.33 -10.13 -13.61
CA THR A 2 -0.94 -10.65 -12.37
C THR A 2 -1.59 -9.48 -11.61
N GLY A 3 -2.91 -9.37 -11.66
CA GLY A 3 -3.66 -8.29 -11.01
C GLY A 3 -3.53 -8.32 -9.48
N ILE A 4 -3.80 -7.20 -8.81
CA ILE A 4 -3.63 -7.06 -7.35
C ILE A 4 -4.40 -8.13 -6.55
N VAL A 5 -5.61 -8.48 -7.00
CA VAL A 5 -6.44 -9.53 -6.40
C VAL A 5 -5.73 -10.89 -6.42
N GLN A 6 -5.06 -11.22 -7.53
CA GLN A 6 -4.34 -12.47 -7.65
C GLN A 6 -3.12 -12.52 -6.72
N ARG A 7 -2.41 -11.40 -6.56
CA ARG A 7 -1.29 -11.30 -5.61
C ARG A 7 -1.77 -11.47 -4.17
N LEU A 8 -2.87 -10.82 -3.78
CA LEU A 8 -3.47 -11.00 -2.45
C LEU A 8 -3.95 -12.44 -2.23
N ASN A 9 -4.52 -13.09 -3.24
CA ASN A 9 -4.89 -14.51 -3.17
C ASN A 9 -3.67 -15.44 -3.03
N VAL A 10 -2.53 -15.12 -3.64
CA VAL A 10 -1.29 -15.91 -3.50
C VAL A 10 -0.76 -15.82 -2.07
N VAL A 11 -0.79 -14.64 -1.46
CA VAL A 11 -0.23 -14.42 -0.11
C VAL A 11 -1.18 -14.92 0.99
N PHE A 12 -2.49 -14.66 0.87
CA PHE A 12 -3.45 -14.88 1.95
C PHE A 12 -4.50 -15.95 1.65
N GLY A 13 -4.56 -16.49 0.43
CA GLY A 13 -5.64 -17.40 0.03
C GLY A 13 -7.02 -16.75 0.21
N PRO A 14 -8.00 -17.45 0.81
CA PRO A 14 -9.35 -16.90 1.03
C PRO A 14 -9.48 -16.05 2.31
N THR A 15 -8.40 -15.83 3.06
CA THR A 15 -8.48 -15.24 4.41
C THR A 15 -8.40 -13.71 4.44
N TRP A 16 -8.39 -13.07 3.27
CA TRP A 16 -8.43 -11.61 3.15
C TRP A 16 -9.77 -11.12 2.63
N GLY A 17 -10.10 -9.88 2.94
CA GLY A 17 -11.28 -9.17 2.47
C GLY A 17 -10.94 -7.78 1.96
N ARG A 18 -11.87 -7.22 1.17
CA ARG A 18 -11.82 -5.82 0.76
C ARG A 18 -13.16 -5.14 1.02
N GLU A 19 -13.10 -3.86 1.33
CA GLU A 19 -14.26 -3.01 1.54
C GLU A 19 -13.98 -1.64 0.93
N VAL A 20 -14.96 -1.06 0.22
CA VAL A 20 -14.92 0.35 -0.17
C VAL A 20 -15.66 1.11 0.93
N THR A 21 -14.93 1.88 1.72
CA THR A 21 -15.46 2.55 2.92
C THR A 21 -16.03 3.94 2.62
N SER A 22 -15.57 4.60 1.55
CA SER A 22 -16.19 5.81 1.03
C SER A 22 -15.97 5.95 -0.47
N ILE A 23 -16.89 6.67 -1.12
CA ILE A 23 -16.77 7.14 -2.50
C ILE A 23 -17.21 8.59 -2.51
N ASP A 24 -16.26 9.47 -2.78
CA ASP A 24 -16.42 10.91 -2.78
C ASP A 24 -16.24 11.44 -4.21
N ARG A 25 -17.00 12.48 -4.55
CA ARG A 25 -16.91 13.18 -5.84
C ARG A 25 -16.56 14.62 -5.58
N ILE A 26 -15.49 15.09 -6.19
CA ILE A 26 -15.00 16.45 -6.04
C ILE A 26 -15.02 17.12 -7.40
N ASP A 27 -15.78 18.21 -7.52
CA ASP A 27 -15.69 19.09 -8.68
C ASP A 27 -14.33 19.79 -8.66
N LEU A 28 -13.52 19.52 -9.67
CA LEU A 28 -12.23 20.18 -9.84
C LEU A 28 -12.41 21.52 -10.58
N PRO A 29 -11.48 22.46 -10.43
CA PRO A 29 -11.46 23.67 -11.23
C PRO A 29 -11.54 23.36 -12.72
N ASP A 30 -12.39 24.10 -13.43
CA ASP A 30 -12.59 23.91 -14.86
C ASP A 30 -11.28 24.16 -15.62
N LEU A 31 -11.00 23.29 -16.60
CA LEU A 31 -9.87 23.52 -17.51
C LEU A 31 -10.25 24.55 -18.57
N PRO A 32 -9.28 25.34 -19.06
CA PRO A 32 -9.49 26.13 -20.24
C PRO A 32 -9.91 25.22 -21.41
N PRO A 33 -10.71 25.75 -22.35
CA PRO A 33 -11.15 24.97 -23.49
C PRO A 33 -9.99 24.42 -24.32
N ARG A 34 -10.18 23.26 -24.94
CA ARG A 34 -9.12 22.59 -25.69
C ARG A 34 -9.01 23.21 -27.08
N HIS A 35 -7.94 23.98 -27.31
CA HIS A 35 -7.68 24.65 -28.58
C HIS A 35 -7.68 23.70 -29.79
N ASP A 36 -7.22 22.47 -29.63
CA ASP A 36 -6.96 21.53 -30.73
C ASP A 36 -8.22 20.78 -31.21
N ARG A 37 -9.23 20.61 -30.35
CA ARG A 37 -10.46 19.86 -30.68
C ARG A 37 -11.63 20.78 -30.99
N ASP A 38 -11.67 21.95 -30.34
CA ASP A 38 -12.81 22.86 -30.45
C ASP A 38 -12.56 24.00 -31.46
N CYS A 39 -11.30 24.35 -31.74
CA CYS A 39 -10.96 25.37 -32.74
C CYS A 39 -10.50 24.70 -34.03
N GLY A 40 -11.45 24.26 -34.86
CA GLY A 40 -11.16 23.61 -36.13
C GLY A 40 -10.13 24.39 -36.98
N GLU A 41 -9.00 23.74 -37.29
CA GLU A 41 -7.88 24.04 -38.20
C GLU A 41 -7.31 25.47 -38.33
N LYS A 42 -7.96 26.53 -37.86
CA LYS A 42 -7.51 27.92 -38.00
C LYS A 42 -6.92 28.39 -36.68
N ARG A 43 -5.59 28.30 -36.59
CA ARG A 43 -4.78 28.97 -35.57
C ARG A 43 -5.19 30.44 -35.50
N GLY A 44 -5.73 30.87 -34.36
CA GLY A 44 -5.86 32.29 -34.01
C GLY A 44 -7.27 32.87 -33.93
N ASN A 45 -8.36 32.09 -34.02
CA ASN A 45 -9.71 32.65 -33.83
C ASN A 45 -10.66 31.70 -33.09
N CYS A 46 -10.35 31.37 -31.84
CA CYS A 46 -11.32 30.70 -30.96
C CYS A 46 -12.37 31.74 -30.53
N ARG A 47 -13.50 31.76 -31.24
CA ARG A 47 -14.60 32.68 -30.95
C ARG A 47 -15.17 32.40 -29.56
N ALA A 48 -15.56 33.46 -28.86
CA ALA A 48 -16.29 33.42 -27.60
C ALA A 48 -17.48 32.43 -27.70
N GLY A 49 -17.42 31.34 -26.94
CA GLY A 49 -18.38 30.23 -27.02
C GLY A 49 -17.84 28.90 -26.50
N HIS A 50 -16.54 28.79 -26.32
CA HIS A 50 -15.91 27.59 -25.75
C HIS A 50 -16.21 27.48 -24.25
N LYS A 51 -17.01 26.47 -23.88
CA LYS A 51 -17.33 26.21 -22.47
C LYS A 51 -16.11 25.66 -21.75
N PRO A 52 -15.83 26.13 -20.52
CA PRO A 52 -14.82 25.51 -19.67
C PRO A 52 -15.08 24.02 -19.54
N ARG A 53 -14.01 23.20 -19.57
CA ARG A 53 -14.15 21.75 -19.47
C ARG A 53 -14.25 21.36 -18.00
N LYS A 54 -15.45 20.92 -17.61
CA LYS A 54 -15.70 20.36 -16.28
C LYS A 54 -14.91 19.09 -16.07
N ARG A 55 -14.40 18.91 -14.86
CA ARG A 55 -13.71 17.69 -14.45
C ARG A 55 -14.15 17.33 -13.06
N ILE A 56 -14.40 16.05 -12.85
CA ILE A 56 -14.78 15.53 -11.56
C ILE A 56 -13.72 14.50 -11.17
N GLU A 57 -13.20 14.64 -9.96
CA GLU A 57 -12.37 13.61 -9.34
C GLU A 57 -13.23 12.69 -8.49
N VAL A 58 -13.14 11.39 -8.78
CA VAL A 58 -13.70 10.36 -7.93
C VAL A 58 -12.60 9.89 -7.00
N ILE A 59 -12.81 10.06 -5.69
CA ILE A 59 -11.92 9.56 -4.64
C ILE A 59 -12.61 8.40 -3.95
N THR A 60 -11.94 7.27 -3.86
CA THR A 60 -12.45 6.11 -3.11
C THR A 60 -11.51 5.77 -1.98
N ARG A 61 -12.08 5.42 -0.83
CA ARG A 61 -11.34 4.86 0.30
C ARG A 61 -11.56 3.35 0.31
N VAL A 62 -10.47 2.60 0.30
CA VAL A 62 -10.47 1.14 0.28
C VAL A 62 -9.79 0.64 1.54
N ARG A 63 -10.43 -0.33 2.19
CA ARG A 63 -9.86 -1.14 3.25
C ARG A 63 -9.54 -2.52 2.71
N ILE A 64 -8.33 -3.00 2.98
CA ILE A 64 -7.98 -4.41 2.86
C ILE A 64 -7.82 -4.97 4.26
N THR A 65 -8.55 -6.04 4.55
CA THR A 65 -8.52 -6.77 5.82
C THR A 65 -7.77 -8.07 5.59
N THR A 66 -6.70 -8.32 6.33
CA THR A 66 -5.90 -9.55 6.21
C THR A 66 -5.55 -10.09 7.59
N PRO A 67 -5.00 -11.33 7.69
CA PRO A 67 -4.42 -11.82 8.93
C PRO A 67 -3.28 -10.95 9.48
N TRP A 68 -2.66 -10.12 8.64
CA TRP A 68 -1.61 -9.16 9.06
C TRP A 68 -2.17 -7.81 9.52
N GLY A 69 -3.50 -7.69 9.61
CA GLY A 69 -4.19 -6.49 10.03
C GLY A 69 -4.83 -5.72 8.86
N ASN A 70 -5.45 -4.60 9.21
CA ASN A 70 -6.22 -3.79 8.27
C ASN A 70 -5.35 -2.67 7.70
N LYS A 71 -5.41 -2.45 6.39
CA LYS A 71 -4.81 -1.29 5.74
C LYS A 71 -5.87 -0.51 4.96
N ASP A 72 -5.90 0.79 5.20
CA ASP A 72 -6.77 1.73 4.55
C ASP A 72 -5.95 2.61 3.61
N ALA A 73 -6.43 2.82 2.38
CA ALA A 73 -5.82 3.74 1.45
C ALA A 73 -6.85 4.40 0.53
N THR A 74 -6.49 5.55 -0.04
CA THR A 74 -7.33 6.27 -0.99
C THR A 74 -6.81 6.14 -2.41
N GLY A 75 -7.72 6.03 -3.38
CA GLY A 75 -7.41 6.11 -4.81
C GLY A 75 -8.24 7.20 -5.48
N GLY A 76 -7.62 7.98 -6.36
CA GLY A 76 -8.26 9.06 -7.11
C GLY A 76 -8.27 8.83 -8.62
N HIS A 77 -9.36 9.15 -9.29
CA HIS A 77 -9.44 9.18 -10.75
C HIS A 77 -10.28 10.35 -11.26
N THR A 78 -9.69 11.19 -12.10
CA THR A 78 -10.39 12.29 -12.75
C THR A 78 -11.05 11.83 -14.03
N TYR A 79 -12.32 12.21 -14.22
CA TYR A 79 -13.02 12.03 -15.49
C TYR A 79 -13.68 13.34 -15.94
N PHE A 80 -14.06 13.35 -17.22
CA PHE A 80 -14.68 14.49 -17.88
C PHE A 80 -16.13 14.12 -18.19
N PRO A 81 -17.13 14.73 -17.55
CA PRO A 81 -18.54 14.35 -17.73
C PRO A 81 -19.08 14.53 -19.15
N ASP A 82 -18.43 15.39 -19.94
CA ASP A 82 -18.73 15.64 -21.35
C ASP A 82 -18.08 14.61 -22.30
N ASN A 83 -17.22 13.73 -21.79
CA ASN A 83 -16.57 12.68 -22.57
C ASN A 83 -17.44 11.42 -22.63
N ALA A 84 -17.98 11.10 -23.82
CA ALA A 84 -18.78 9.90 -24.03
C ALA A 84 -18.00 8.58 -23.86
N GLU A 85 -16.66 8.62 -23.94
CA GLU A 85 -15.79 7.45 -23.84
C GLU A 85 -15.33 7.15 -22.40
N GLN A 86 -15.57 8.06 -21.43
CA GLN A 86 -15.14 7.88 -20.04
C GLN A 86 -16.31 8.19 -19.11
N GLY A 87 -16.92 7.13 -18.57
CA GLY A 87 -18.02 7.25 -17.64
C GLY A 87 -17.57 7.41 -16.19
N TYR A 88 -18.50 7.88 -15.36
CA TYR A 88 -18.34 7.85 -13.90
C TYR A 88 -18.00 6.45 -13.38
N ALA A 89 -18.64 5.41 -13.93
CA ALA A 89 -18.41 4.02 -13.52
C ALA A 89 -16.95 3.58 -13.77
N ASP A 90 -16.36 3.97 -14.91
CA ASP A 90 -14.97 3.66 -15.24
C ASP A 90 -14.01 4.38 -14.28
N ALA A 91 -14.30 5.64 -13.97
CA ALA A 91 -13.55 6.45 -13.02
C ALA A 91 -13.60 5.86 -11.60
N GLU A 92 -14.77 5.39 -11.17
CA GLU A 92 -14.95 4.74 -9.88
C GLU A 92 -14.14 3.43 -9.80
N GLN A 93 -14.21 2.56 -10.81
CA GLN A 93 -13.44 1.32 -10.84
C GLN A 93 -11.92 1.59 -10.89
N ALA A 94 -11.49 2.60 -11.63
CA ALA A 94 -10.09 3.00 -11.67
C ALA A 94 -9.61 3.55 -10.31
N ALA A 95 -10.43 4.35 -9.63
CA ALA A 95 -10.14 4.85 -8.29
C ALA A 95 -10.05 3.70 -7.26
N ILE A 96 -11.01 2.77 -7.26
CA ILE A 96 -10.98 1.57 -6.41
C ILE A 96 -9.73 0.74 -6.66
N SER A 97 -9.37 0.52 -7.94
CA SER A 97 -8.17 -0.23 -8.32
C SER A 97 -6.89 0.44 -7.78
N LYS A 98 -6.79 1.78 -7.87
CA LYS A 98 -5.68 2.54 -7.28
C LYS A 98 -5.64 2.44 -5.76
N GLY A 99 -6.80 2.57 -5.09
CA GLY A 99 -6.92 2.44 -3.64
C GLY A 99 -6.51 1.04 -3.16
N MET A 100 -6.93 -0.01 -3.86
CA MET A 100 -6.52 -1.40 -3.62
C MET A 100 -5.01 -1.59 -3.72
N LYS A 101 -4.39 -1.08 -4.79
CA LYS A 101 -2.93 -1.17 -4.98
C LYS A 101 -2.17 -0.49 -3.86
N ARG A 102 -2.62 0.69 -3.43
CA ARG A 102 -2.04 1.45 -2.30
C ARG A 102 -2.19 0.72 -0.97
N ALA A 103 -3.39 0.21 -0.67
CA ALA A 103 -3.62 -0.52 0.58
C ALA A 103 -2.77 -1.81 0.64
N ALA A 104 -2.58 -2.47 -0.50
CA ALA A 104 -1.72 -3.66 -0.59
C ALA A 104 -0.23 -3.32 -0.52
N SER A 105 0.23 -2.20 -1.09
CA SER A 105 1.63 -1.79 -0.97
C SER A 105 2.01 -1.46 0.48
N LEU A 106 1.07 -0.94 1.29
CA LEU A 106 1.25 -0.79 2.74
C LEU A 106 1.42 -2.14 3.49
N LEU A 107 1.09 -3.27 2.86
CA LEU A 107 1.39 -4.63 3.36
C LEU A 107 2.69 -5.19 2.78
N GLY A 108 3.41 -4.43 1.96
CA GLY A 108 4.57 -4.86 1.18
C GLY A 108 4.22 -5.76 0.00
N ILE A 109 2.97 -5.71 -0.48
CA ILE A 109 2.49 -6.49 -1.62
C ILE A 109 2.31 -5.55 -2.82
N ALA A 110 2.76 -5.99 -3.99
CA ALA A 110 2.55 -5.26 -5.24
C ALA A 110 3.14 -3.84 -5.28
N LEU A 111 4.30 -3.65 -4.65
CA LEU A 111 5.05 -2.39 -4.65
C LEU A 111 5.38 -1.93 -6.09
N ASP A 112 5.67 -2.88 -6.97
CA ASP A 112 5.87 -2.70 -8.41
C ASP A 112 4.63 -2.15 -9.15
N LEU A 113 3.41 -2.51 -8.70
CA LEU A 113 2.17 -2.01 -9.31
C LEU A 113 1.80 -0.61 -8.82
N TYR A 114 2.45 -0.14 -7.75
CA TYR A 114 2.31 1.22 -7.24
C TYR A 114 3.27 2.18 -7.96
N THR A 115 4.47 1.73 -8.36
CA THR A 115 5.45 2.54 -9.10
C THR A 115 5.04 2.88 -10.55
N ASP A 116 4.10 2.14 -11.13
CA ASP A 116 3.56 2.43 -12.47
C ASP A 116 2.44 3.51 -12.47
N LEU A 117 2.18 4.15 -11.33
CA LEU A 117 1.23 5.27 -11.26
C LEU A 117 1.98 6.59 -11.54
N PRO A 118 1.47 7.47 -12.44
CA PRO A 118 2.11 8.75 -12.71
C PRO A 118 2.31 9.57 -11.41
N ASP A 119 3.54 10.07 -11.26
CA ASP A 119 4.19 10.62 -10.06
C ASP A 119 3.39 11.63 -9.23
N ASP A 120 2.41 12.33 -9.82
CA ASP A 120 1.75 13.48 -9.18
C ASP A 120 0.84 13.13 -7.98
N THR A 121 0.77 11.85 -7.59
CA THR A 121 -0.02 11.38 -6.43
C THR A 121 0.72 10.38 -5.53
N ALA A 122 2.01 10.15 -5.77
CA ALA A 122 2.83 9.31 -4.92
C ALA A 122 3.12 10.06 -3.60
N VAL A 123 2.51 9.62 -2.51
CA VAL A 123 3.07 9.89 -1.19
C VAL A 123 4.41 9.15 -1.19
N GLU A 124 5.52 9.82 -0.83
CA GLU A 124 6.83 9.16 -0.69
C GLU A 124 6.70 8.04 0.34
N ALA A 125 6.35 6.85 -0.14
CA ALA A 125 6.35 5.64 0.64
C ALA A 125 7.82 5.26 0.81
N ASP A 126 8.27 5.10 2.05
CA ASP A 126 9.56 4.48 2.32
C ASP A 126 9.45 2.99 1.97
N PHE A 127 9.69 2.67 0.70
CA PHE A 127 9.59 1.32 0.14
C PHE A 127 10.56 0.36 0.82
N ALA A 128 11.74 0.85 1.20
CA ALA A 128 12.71 0.04 1.91
C ALA A 128 12.16 -0.39 3.28
N LEU A 129 11.43 0.49 3.95
CA LEU A 129 10.80 0.18 5.24
C LEU A 129 9.65 -0.81 5.07
N GLN A 130 8.82 -0.64 4.03
CA GLN A 130 7.73 -1.56 3.72
C GLN A 130 8.22 -2.96 3.34
N ASP A 131 9.28 -3.04 2.52
CA ASP A 131 9.95 -4.29 2.17
C ASP A 131 10.52 -4.99 3.40
N ALA A 132 11.20 -4.25 4.28
CA ALA A 132 11.78 -4.83 5.48
C ALA A 132 10.70 -5.32 6.46
N GLN A 133 9.58 -4.59 6.57
CA GLN A 133 8.41 -5.04 7.34
C GLN A 133 7.75 -6.29 6.74
N ALA A 134 7.65 -6.39 5.42
CA ALA A 134 7.11 -7.58 4.77
C ALA A 134 8.04 -8.79 4.91
N ALA A 135 9.36 -8.58 4.78
CA ALA A 135 10.36 -9.61 5.03
C ALA A 135 10.23 -10.14 6.47
N TRP A 136 10.16 -9.24 7.47
CA TRP A 136 9.94 -9.62 8.86
C TRP A 136 8.70 -10.49 9.05
N ARG A 137 7.57 -10.09 8.47
CA ARG A 137 6.32 -10.89 8.55
C ARG A 137 6.43 -12.24 7.84
N SER A 138 7.15 -12.31 6.72
CA SER A 138 7.40 -13.56 6.00
C SER A 138 8.22 -14.53 6.85
N GLU A 139 9.23 -14.03 7.56
CA GLU A 139 10.08 -14.84 8.45
C GLU A 139 9.31 -15.37 9.66
N LEU A 140 8.45 -14.54 10.26
CA LEU A 140 7.50 -15.00 11.28
C LEU A 140 6.63 -16.15 10.77
N GLY A 141 6.09 -16.01 9.56
CA GLY A 141 5.29 -17.06 8.91
C GLY A 141 6.08 -18.34 8.67
N ALA A 142 7.33 -18.24 8.20
CA ALA A 142 8.21 -19.38 7.97
C ALA A 142 8.56 -20.13 9.27
N ALA A 143 8.77 -19.39 10.36
CA ALA A 143 9.00 -19.94 11.69
C ALA A 143 7.70 -20.44 12.39
N GLY A 144 6.53 -20.28 11.76
CA GLY A 144 5.25 -20.64 12.36
C GLY A 144 4.87 -19.79 13.58
N LEU A 145 5.44 -18.59 13.70
CA LEU A 145 5.27 -17.69 14.84
C LEU A 145 4.28 -16.56 14.52
N VAL A 146 3.51 -16.16 15.54
CA VAL A 146 2.79 -14.89 15.55
C VAL A 146 3.67 -13.82 16.19
N GLU A 147 3.44 -12.54 15.87
CA GLU A 147 4.28 -11.43 16.34
C GLU A 147 4.45 -11.41 17.86
N LYS A 148 3.37 -11.65 18.63
CA LYS A 148 3.44 -11.76 20.09
C LYS A 148 4.35 -12.89 20.59
N ALA A 149 4.35 -14.02 19.90
CA ALA A 149 5.20 -15.16 20.25
C ALA A 149 6.67 -14.85 19.94
N ALA A 150 6.94 -14.23 18.79
CA ALA A 150 8.27 -13.76 18.44
C ALA A 150 8.79 -12.68 19.39
N ILE A 151 7.93 -11.76 19.85
CA ILE A 151 8.33 -10.76 20.86
C ILE A 151 8.74 -11.44 22.16
N SER A 152 7.97 -12.42 22.62
CA SER A 152 8.29 -13.15 23.85
C SER A 152 9.62 -13.91 23.70
N LEU A 153 9.81 -14.59 22.57
CA LEU A 153 11.03 -15.34 22.26
C LEU A 153 12.26 -14.44 22.19
N LEU A 154 12.17 -13.32 21.46
CA LEU A 154 13.28 -12.40 21.26
C LEU A 154 13.56 -11.53 22.48
N SER A 155 12.54 -11.25 23.30
CA SER A 155 12.76 -10.55 24.57
C SER A 155 13.75 -11.29 25.45
N GLU A 156 13.75 -12.63 25.49
CA GLU A 156 14.71 -13.38 26.30
C GLU A 156 16.16 -13.20 25.81
N LYS A 157 16.35 -13.00 24.50
CA LYS A 157 17.67 -12.83 23.87
C LYS A 157 18.13 -11.38 23.83
N MET A 158 17.21 -10.42 23.72
CA MET A 158 17.50 -9.01 23.46
C MET A 158 17.30 -8.09 24.68
N ALA A 159 16.58 -8.52 25.73
CA ALA A 159 16.22 -7.63 26.84
C ALA A 159 17.42 -7.08 27.63
N GLY A 160 18.58 -7.75 27.62
CA GLY A 160 19.74 -7.34 28.42
C GLY A 160 19.35 -6.98 29.87
N ASP A 161 19.82 -5.83 30.36
CA ASP A 161 19.43 -5.24 31.66
C ASP A 161 18.20 -4.30 31.57
N ALA A 162 17.60 -4.12 30.38
CA ALA A 162 16.56 -3.12 30.11
C ALA A 162 15.13 -3.57 30.51
N GLY A 163 14.97 -4.80 30.98
CA GLY A 163 13.67 -5.38 31.32
C GLY A 163 12.94 -5.99 30.13
N ALA A 164 11.80 -6.63 30.39
CA ALA A 164 11.07 -7.37 29.35
C ALA A 164 10.61 -6.46 28.20
N LEU A 165 11.02 -6.81 26.98
CA LEU A 165 10.59 -6.15 25.74
C LEU A 165 9.20 -6.67 25.40
N THR A 166 8.21 -5.78 25.32
CA THR A 166 6.79 -6.17 25.21
C THR A 166 6.15 -5.80 23.89
N THR A 167 6.82 -4.93 23.11
CA THR A 167 6.37 -4.50 21.79
C THR A 167 7.44 -4.70 20.73
N ILE A 168 7.02 -4.70 19.47
CA ILE A 168 7.96 -4.71 18.34
C ILE A 168 8.84 -3.46 18.29
N ASN A 169 8.33 -2.31 18.76
CA ASN A 169 9.12 -1.08 18.81
C ASN A 169 10.26 -1.21 19.83
N ASP A 170 10.00 -1.82 20.99
CA ASP A 170 11.03 -2.08 22.00
C ASP A 170 12.15 -2.97 21.44
N LEU A 171 11.79 -3.97 20.63
CA LEU A 171 12.77 -4.82 19.94
C LEU A 171 13.57 -4.07 18.88
N LEU A 172 12.89 -3.24 18.08
CA LEU A 172 13.54 -2.42 17.05
C LEU A 172 14.51 -1.44 17.69
N GLU A 173 14.12 -0.77 18.78
CA GLU A 173 15.00 0.08 19.59
C GLU A 173 16.18 -0.71 20.16
N GLY A 174 15.94 -1.95 20.62
CA GLY A 174 16.97 -2.87 21.09
C GLY A 174 18.01 -3.26 20.03
N THR A 175 17.73 -3.08 18.73
CA THR A 175 18.73 -3.28 17.66
C THR A 175 19.75 -2.14 17.52
N GLY A 176 19.45 -0.97 18.10
CA GLY A 176 20.25 0.25 17.97
C GLY A 176 20.27 0.87 16.57
N GLU A 177 19.38 0.42 15.67
CA GLU A 177 19.26 0.92 14.29
C GLU A 177 17.87 1.49 14.04
N GLU A 178 17.69 2.17 12.91
CA GLU A 178 16.41 2.72 12.49
C GLU A 178 15.92 2.17 11.15
N GLY A 179 14.60 2.25 10.97
CA GLY A 179 13.94 2.00 9.70
C GLY A 179 14.20 0.59 9.13
N PRO A 180 14.51 0.45 7.84
CA PRO A 180 14.69 -0.85 7.19
C PRO A 180 15.80 -1.71 7.80
N VAL A 181 16.84 -1.07 8.33
CA VAL A 181 18.03 -1.76 8.87
C VAL A 181 17.69 -2.45 10.20
N ALA A 182 16.90 -1.79 11.05
CA ALA A 182 16.41 -2.36 12.30
C ALA A 182 15.63 -3.67 12.07
N TYR A 183 14.72 -3.67 11.09
CA TYR A 183 13.96 -4.86 10.72
C TYR A 183 14.84 -6.01 10.20
N ARG A 184 15.89 -5.71 9.42
CA ARG A 184 16.81 -6.74 8.93
C ARG A 184 17.61 -7.38 10.07
N LYS A 185 18.13 -6.58 11.01
CA LYS A 185 18.79 -7.10 12.21
C LYS A 185 17.85 -7.96 13.05
N LEU A 186 16.59 -7.52 13.21
CA LEU A 186 15.60 -8.28 13.97
C LEU A 186 15.30 -9.65 13.33
N ILE A 187 15.28 -9.73 11.99
CA ILE A 187 15.16 -10.99 11.24
C ILE A 187 16.35 -11.92 11.51
N GLU A 188 17.57 -11.40 11.49
CA GLU A 188 18.78 -12.18 11.77
C GLU A 188 18.73 -12.79 13.17
N VAL A 189 18.42 -11.99 14.18
CA VAL A 189 18.27 -12.46 15.57
C VAL A 189 17.15 -13.51 15.68
N LEU A 190 16.02 -13.32 14.98
CA LEU A 190 14.94 -14.30 14.95
C LEU A 190 15.40 -15.66 14.40
N ARG A 191 16.08 -15.66 13.25
CA ARG A 191 16.57 -16.89 12.63
C ARG A 191 17.54 -17.64 13.52
N GLU A 192 18.51 -16.93 14.10
CA GLU A 192 19.46 -17.53 15.05
C GLU A 192 18.75 -18.13 16.26
N THR A 193 17.74 -17.44 16.81
CA THR A 193 17.01 -17.92 18.00
C THR A 193 16.15 -19.14 17.68
N VAL A 194 15.52 -19.17 16.50
CA VAL A 194 14.71 -20.33 16.08
C VAL A 194 15.61 -21.55 15.87
N GLU A 195 16.76 -21.40 15.22
CA GLU A 195 17.74 -22.47 15.01
C GLU A 195 18.27 -23.03 16.34
N GLU A 196 18.64 -22.17 17.29
CA GLU A 196 19.06 -22.58 18.64
C GLU A 196 18.00 -23.39 19.39
N VAL A 197 16.72 -23.02 19.24
CA VAL A 197 15.60 -23.73 19.89
C VAL A 197 15.30 -25.07 19.21
N GLU A 198 15.46 -25.15 17.89
CA GLU A 198 15.31 -26.42 17.16
C GLU A 198 16.42 -27.41 17.49
N ASP A 199 17.67 -26.95 17.59
CA ASP A 199 18.82 -27.78 17.96
C ASP A 199 18.78 -28.25 19.42
N ALA A 200 18.11 -27.49 20.31
CA ALA A 200 17.94 -27.84 21.72
C ALA A 200 16.86 -28.90 21.97
N LYS A 201 16.09 -29.31 20.94
CA LYS A 201 15.03 -30.31 21.08
C LYS A 201 15.62 -31.73 21.11
N PRO A 202 15.43 -32.52 22.17
CA PRO A 202 15.93 -33.90 22.20
C PRO A 202 15.22 -34.75 21.14
N ALA A 203 16.01 -35.54 20.40
CA ALA A 203 15.56 -36.45 19.35
C ALA A 203 14.58 -37.53 19.84
#